data_AF-A0AAP9NID7-F1
#
_entry.id   AF-A0AAP9NID7-F1
#
_cell.length_a   1.000
_cell.length_b   1.000
_cell.length_c   1.000
_cell.angle_alpha   90.00
_cell.angle_beta   90.00
_cell.angle_gamma   90.00
#
_symmetry.space_group_name_H-M   'P 1'
#
loop_
_entity.id
_entity.type
_entity.pdbx_description
1 polymer ?
#
loop_
_entity_poly.entity_id
_entity_poly.type
_entity_poly.pdbx_seq_one_letter_code
_entity_poly.pdbx_strand_id
1 'polypeptide(L)'
;MGLLDNFKKKRAIKSYIEKLPNVLVNDYGRQEYYTQLQVRRSIERAGLNSQYQHYALAMYTNHPEFVVYQSELHENFSYEKLREEVDGVYFSGSTEFNCSSVIAASASFGGDASSIDCSGGGGDGGGQ
;
A
#
# COMPACT_ATOMS: atom_id res chain seq x y z
N MET A 1 -14.18 1.23 -17.35
CA MET A 1 -13.65 0.48 -16.19
C MET A 1 -13.16 1.50 -15.18
N GLY A 2 -13.75 1.78 -14.04
CA GLY A 2 -14.78 1.15 -13.23
C GLY A 2 -14.46 1.65 -11.83
N LEU A 3 -15.24 2.60 -11.29
CA LEU A 3 -14.89 3.36 -10.08
C LEU A 3 -14.48 2.45 -8.90
N LEU A 4 -15.05 1.23 -8.83
CA LEU A 4 -14.77 0.22 -7.80
C LEU A 4 -13.33 -0.33 -7.81
N ASP A 5 -12.67 -0.43 -8.98
CA ASP A 5 -11.28 -0.90 -9.06
C ASP A 5 -10.33 0.11 -8.39
N ASN A 6 -10.60 1.40 -8.57
CA ASN A 6 -9.84 2.44 -7.90
C ASN A 6 -10.02 2.42 -6.38
N PHE A 7 -11.22 2.12 -5.88
CA PHE A 7 -11.44 1.97 -4.43
C PHE A 7 -10.71 0.75 -3.85
N LYS A 8 -10.74 -0.40 -4.53
CA LYS A 8 -10.00 -1.60 -4.12
C LYS A 8 -8.49 -1.38 -4.13
N LYS A 9 -7.97 -0.75 -5.20
CA LYS A 9 -6.57 -0.34 -5.35
C LYS A 9 -6.14 0.56 -4.18
N LYS A 10 -6.87 1.66 -3.94
CA LYS A 10 -6.60 2.58 -2.82
C LYS A 10 -6.63 1.85 -1.47
N ARG A 11 -7.63 0.99 -1.23
CA ARG A 11 -7.69 0.21 0.01
C ARG A 11 -6.49 -0.73 0.19
N ALA A 12 -6.02 -1.37 -0.88
CA ALA A 12 -4.83 -2.20 -0.86
C ALA A 12 -3.57 -1.37 -0.55
N ILE A 13 -3.38 -0.23 -1.23
CA ILE A 13 -2.25 0.69 -0.98
C ILE A 13 -2.25 1.18 0.46
N LYS A 14 -3.40 1.63 0.98
CA LYS A 14 -3.55 2.02 2.39
C LYS A 14 -3.13 0.88 3.33
N SER A 15 -3.57 -0.34 3.04
CA SER A 15 -3.20 -1.51 3.86
C SER A 15 -1.70 -1.80 3.81
N TYR A 16 -1.01 -1.57 2.68
CA TYR A 16 0.45 -1.67 2.61
C TYR A 16 1.15 -0.57 3.41
N ILE A 17 0.59 0.64 3.45
CA ILE A 17 1.16 1.72 4.27
C ILE A 17 0.94 1.41 5.75
N GLU A 18 -0.21 0.89 6.17
CA GLU A 18 -0.52 0.66 7.58
C GLU A 18 0.13 -0.61 8.15
N LYS A 19 0.07 -1.72 7.42
CA LYS A 19 0.46 -3.04 7.95
C LYS A 19 1.87 -3.47 7.57
N LEU A 20 2.27 -3.20 6.33
CA LEU A 20 3.56 -3.65 5.82
C LEU A 20 4.78 -3.08 6.58
N PRO A 21 4.83 -1.80 7.00
CA PRO A 21 6.02 -1.29 7.66
C PRO A 21 6.21 -1.92 9.04
N ASN A 22 5.12 -2.21 9.76
CA ASN A 22 5.20 -2.92 11.03
C ASN A 22 5.79 -4.32 10.85
N VAL A 23 5.32 -5.07 9.85
CA VAL A 23 5.82 -6.42 9.55
C VAL A 23 7.28 -6.39 9.08
N LEU A 24 7.65 -5.46 8.20
CA LEU A 24 9.02 -5.30 7.71
C LEU A 24 9.99 -4.94 8.83
N VAL A 25 9.64 -3.94 9.66
CA VAL A 25 10.47 -3.52 10.79
C VAL A 25 10.58 -4.63 11.83
N ASN A 26 9.52 -5.41 12.06
CA ASN A 26 9.54 -6.52 12.99
C ASN A 26 10.41 -7.70 12.51
N ASP A 27 10.39 -8.02 11.20
CA ASP A 27 11.11 -9.18 10.66
C ASP A 27 12.57 -8.87 10.29
N TYR A 28 12.83 -7.66 9.75
CA TYR A 28 14.13 -7.27 9.19
C TYR A 28 14.76 -6.06 9.88
N GLY A 29 14.05 -5.38 10.77
CA GLY A 29 14.48 -4.11 11.35
C GLY A 29 14.21 -2.92 10.43
N ARG A 30 14.42 -1.69 10.93
CA ARG A 30 14.18 -0.47 10.16
C ARG A 30 15.29 -0.26 9.13
N GLN A 31 14.93 -0.35 7.86
CA GLN A 31 15.82 -0.11 6.72
C GLN A 31 15.33 1.04 5.85
N GLU A 32 16.25 1.69 5.13
CA GLU A 32 15.90 2.73 4.15
C GLU A 32 15.26 2.13 2.89
N TYR A 33 15.66 0.91 2.54
CA TYR A 33 15.11 0.12 1.44
C TYR A 33 15.13 -1.36 1.78
N TYR A 34 14.12 -2.09 1.33
CA TYR A 34 14.01 -3.54 1.44
C TYR A 34 14.18 -4.19 0.07
N THR A 35 14.48 -5.49 0.06
CA THR A 35 14.56 -6.26 -1.18
C THR A 35 13.18 -6.69 -1.65
N GLN A 36 13.04 -7.01 -2.93
CA GLN A 36 11.76 -7.46 -3.47
C GLN A 36 11.23 -8.73 -2.79
N LEU A 37 12.14 -9.63 -2.39
CA LEU A 37 11.80 -10.87 -1.67
C LEU A 37 11.28 -10.58 -0.26
N GLN A 38 11.90 -9.65 0.46
CA GLN A 38 11.46 -9.24 1.80
C GLN A 38 10.03 -8.66 1.74
N VAL A 39 9.80 -7.73 0.81
CA VAL A 39 8.48 -7.11 0.62
C VAL A 39 7.42 -8.15 0.27
N ARG A 40 7.70 -9.05 -0.68
CA ARG A 40 6.75 -10.11 -1.07
C ARG A 40 6.41 -11.06 0.08
N ARG A 41 7.42 -11.53 0.82
CA ARG A 41 7.19 -12.37 2.01
C ARG A 41 6.38 -11.63 3.08
N SER A 42 6.64 -10.35 3.30
CA SER A 42 5.87 -9.54 4.25
C SER A 42 4.42 -9.35 3.81
N ILE A 43 4.13 -9.20 2.51
CA ILE A 43 2.76 -9.14 1.96
C ILE A 43 2.01 -10.44 2.24
N GLU A 44 2.63 -11.58 1.94
CA GLU A 44 2.04 -12.90 2.17
C GLU A 44 1.77 -13.13 3.66
N ARG A 45 2.74 -12.81 4.51
CA ARG A 45 2.64 -12.96 5.97
C ARG A 45 1.61 -12.04 6.60
N ALA A 46 1.44 -10.84 6.04
CA ALA A 46 0.42 -9.89 6.47
C ALA A 46 -0.98 -10.22 5.92
N GLY A 47 -1.13 -11.26 5.08
CA GLY A 47 -2.38 -11.62 4.42
C GLY A 47 -2.90 -10.53 3.49
N LEU A 48 -2.00 -9.73 2.91
CA LEU A 48 -2.35 -8.62 2.02
C LEU A 48 -2.56 -9.12 0.59
N ASN A 49 -3.34 -8.38 -0.19
CA ASN A 49 -3.70 -8.80 -1.53
C ASN A 49 -2.49 -8.74 -2.48
N SER A 50 -1.93 -9.88 -2.89
CA SER A 50 -0.77 -9.91 -3.78
C SER A 50 -1.01 -9.35 -5.19
N GLN A 51 -2.26 -9.11 -5.61
CA GLN A 51 -2.58 -8.51 -6.92
C GLN A 51 -2.01 -7.09 -7.08
N TYR A 52 -1.84 -6.35 -5.98
CA TYR A 52 -1.33 -4.97 -5.98
C TYR A 52 0.09 -4.86 -5.42
N GLN A 53 0.84 -5.98 -5.34
CA GLN A 53 2.16 -6.02 -4.72
C GLN A 53 3.20 -5.13 -5.42
N HIS A 54 3.01 -4.81 -6.70
CA HIS A 54 3.86 -3.88 -7.46
C HIS A 54 3.86 -2.47 -6.84
N TYR A 55 2.74 -2.03 -6.23
CA TYR A 55 2.70 -0.77 -5.48
C TYR A 55 3.56 -0.84 -4.22
N ALA A 56 3.44 -1.92 -3.45
CA ALA A 56 4.27 -2.11 -2.26
C ALA A 56 5.76 -2.14 -2.61
N LEU A 57 6.13 -2.82 -3.70
CA LEU A 57 7.51 -2.83 -4.18
C LEU A 57 7.99 -1.41 -4.55
N ALA A 58 7.20 -0.66 -5.32
CA ALA A 58 7.54 0.72 -5.68
C ALA A 58 7.75 1.66 -4.46
N MET A 59 7.10 1.34 -3.33
CA MET A 59 7.18 2.12 -2.09
C MET A 59 8.36 1.71 -1.20
N TYR A 60 8.66 0.41 -1.11
CA TYR A 60 9.60 -0.13 -0.12
C TYR A 60 10.93 -0.63 -0.70
N THR A 61 11.04 -0.76 -2.02
CA THR A 61 12.27 -1.19 -2.69
C THR A 61 12.92 -0.07 -3.48
N ASN A 62 14.21 -0.28 -3.77
CA ASN A 62 14.97 0.55 -4.66
C ASN A 62 14.62 0.28 -6.13
N HIS A 63 14.84 1.29 -7.00
CA HIS A 63 14.63 1.17 -8.44
C HIS A 63 15.29 -0.08 -9.08
N PRO A 64 16.57 -0.42 -8.81
CA PRO A 64 17.16 -1.67 -9.33
C PRO A 64 16.43 -2.94 -8.90
N GLU A 65 16.00 -3.04 -7.64
CA GLU A 65 15.24 -4.21 -7.14
C GLU A 65 13.87 -4.32 -7.83
N PHE A 66 13.25 -3.17 -8.12
CA PHE A 66 12.00 -3.13 -8.85
C PHE A 66 12.17 -3.58 -10.31
N VAL A 67 13.27 -3.21 -10.97
CA VAL A 67 13.58 -3.63 -12.35
C VAL A 67 13.80 -5.15 -12.44
N VAL A 68 14.44 -5.75 -11.42
CA VAL A 68 14.58 -7.21 -11.33
C VAL A 68 13.21 -7.87 -11.26
N TYR A 69 12.34 -7.41 -10.35
CA TYR A 69 10.97 -7.89 -10.23
C TYR A 69 10.15 -7.73 -11.53
N GLN A 70 10.30 -6.58 -12.20
CA GLN A 70 9.65 -6.31 -13.48
C GLN A 70 10.09 -7.32 -14.55
N SER A 71 11.40 -7.61 -14.60
CA SER A 71 11.95 -8.59 -15.54
C SER A 71 11.46 -10.01 -15.24
N GLU A 72 11.31 -10.38 -13.97
CA GLU A 72 10.77 -11.69 -13.57
C GLU A 72 9.30 -11.88 -13.97
N LEU A 73 8.49 -10.82 -13.90
CA LEU A 73 7.08 -10.88 -14.29
C LEU A 73 6.83 -10.71 -15.79
N HIS A 74 7.85 -10.32 -16.58
CA HIS A 74 7.66 -9.92 -17.98
C HIS A 74 6.54 -8.87 -18.18
N GLU A 75 6.37 -7.97 -17.21
CA GLU A 75 5.28 -6.98 -17.21
C GLU A 75 5.86 -5.56 -17.14
N ASN A 76 5.43 -4.64 -18.00
CA ASN A 76 6.04 -3.30 -18.08
C ASN A 76 5.37 -2.30 -17.13
N PHE A 77 5.60 -2.45 -15.82
CA PHE A 77 5.12 -1.48 -14.82
C PHE A 77 6.08 -0.29 -14.68
N SER A 78 5.63 0.93 -14.94
CA SER A 78 6.46 2.13 -14.73
C SER A 78 6.62 2.44 -13.22
N TYR A 79 7.82 2.27 -12.68
CA TYR A 79 8.15 2.55 -11.28
C TYR A 79 7.73 3.97 -10.85
N GLU A 80 8.06 4.96 -11.69
CA GLU A 80 7.74 6.37 -11.45
C GLU A 80 6.23 6.61 -11.41
N LYS A 81 5.46 5.99 -12.32
CA LYS A 81 4.00 6.11 -12.34
C LYS A 81 3.35 5.52 -11.09
N LEU A 82 3.83 4.36 -10.63
CA LEU A 82 3.31 3.75 -9.40
C LEU A 82 3.57 4.65 -8.20
N ARG A 83 4.75 5.27 -8.12
CA ARG A 83 5.09 6.22 -7.07
C ARG A 83 4.27 7.51 -7.15
N GLU A 84 4.10 8.10 -8.34
CA GLU A 84 3.27 9.28 -8.58
C GLU A 84 1.82 9.06 -8.13
N GLU A 85 1.26 7.88 -8.42
CA GLU A 85 -0.09 7.50 -7.97
C GLU A 85 -0.20 7.37 -6.44
N VAL A 86 0.80 6.78 -5.79
CA VAL A 86 0.82 6.67 -4.32
C VAL A 86 1.02 8.04 -3.69
N ASP A 87 1.93 8.83 -4.22
CA ASP A 87 2.23 10.18 -3.77
C ASP A 87 1.00 11.09 -3.84
N GLY A 88 0.36 11.17 -5.01
CA GLY A 88 -0.81 12.00 -5.23
C GLY A 88 -2.00 11.64 -4.32
N VAL A 89 -2.06 10.40 -3.82
CA VAL A 89 -3.13 9.94 -2.93
C VAL A 89 -2.78 10.06 -1.44
N TYR A 90 -1.52 9.82 -1.05
CA TYR A 90 -1.13 9.69 0.37
C TYR A 90 -0.11 10.71 0.87
N PHE A 91 0.72 11.27 -0.02
CA PHE A 91 1.80 12.21 0.32
C PHE A 91 1.58 13.61 -0.30
N SER A 92 0.40 13.84 -0.88
CA SER A 92 -0.07 15.12 -1.40
C SER A 92 0.80 15.75 -2.51
N GLY A 93 1.62 14.98 -3.22
CA GLY A 93 2.46 15.50 -4.33
C GLY A 93 3.95 15.65 -3.99
N SER A 94 4.42 15.02 -2.91
CA SER A 94 5.84 14.90 -2.58
C SER A 94 6.47 13.71 -3.32
N THR A 95 7.00 13.96 -4.52
CA THR A 95 7.51 12.92 -5.44
C THR A 95 8.69 12.11 -4.87
N GLU A 96 9.31 12.59 -3.80
CA GLU A 96 10.47 11.96 -3.14
C GLU A 96 10.11 11.45 -1.74
N PHE A 97 9.30 10.40 -1.65
CA PHE A 97 9.09 9.68 -0.40
C PHE A 97 9.96 8.41 -0.32
N ASN A 98 10.48 8.15 0.88
CA ASN A 98 11.35 7.00 1.18
C ASN A 98 10.67 6.05 2.19
N CYS A 99 11.20 4.85 2.44
CA CYS A 99 10.59 3.91 3.40
C CYS A 99 10.33 4.56 4.76
N SER A 100 11.27 5.39 5.22
CA SER A 100 11.10 6.17 6.46
C SER A 100 9.91 7.13 6.43
N SER A 101 9.64 7.80 5.30
CA SER A 101 8.44 8.63 5.14
C SER A 101 7.18 7.78 5.15
N VAL A 102 7.20 6.60 4.52
CA VAL A 102 6.05 5.68 4.54
C VAL A 102 5.76 5.17 5.94
N ILE A 103 6.82 4.81 6.69
CA ILE A 103 6.70 4.39 8.10
C ILE A 103 6.19 5.55 8.96
N ALA A 104 6.68 6.77 8.77
CA ALA A 104 6.18 7.95 9.47
C ALA A 104 4.71 8.24 9.15
N ALA A 105 4.33 8.14 7.88
CA ALA A 105 2.95 8.29 7.44
C ALA A 105 2.06 7.19 8.04
N SER A 106 2.53 5.94 8.10
CA SER A 106 1.82 4.83 8.75
C SER A 106 1.52 5.08 10.23
N ALA A 107 2.43 5.74 10.94
CA ALA A 107 2.23 6.12 12.34
C ALA A 107 1.15 7.21 12.47
N SER A 108 1.06 8.10 11.48
CA SER A 108 0.00 9.12 11.41
C SER A 108 -1.37 8.52 11.05
N PHE A 109 -1.42 7.45 10.24
CA PHE A 109 -2.66 6.75 9.92
C PHE A 109 -3.13 5.80 11.03
N GLY A 110 -2.20 5.31 11.87
CA GLY A 110 -2.49 4.43 13.01
C GLY A 110 -3.17 5.10 14.21
N GLY A 111 -3.48 6.40 14.12
CA GLY A 111 -4.07 7.19 15.21
C GLY A 111 -5.60 7.14 15.31
N ASP A 112 -6.32 6.59 14.32
CA ASP A 112 -7.78 6.65 14.30
C ASP A 112 -8.39 5.31 13.87
N ALA A 113 -8.70 4.48 14.86
CA ALA A 113 -9.60 3.35 14.70
C ALA A 113 -11.05 3.87 14.57
N SER A 114 -11.33 4.68 13.56
CA SER A 114 -12.71 4.94 13.14
C SER A 114 -13.15 3.77 12.27
N SER A 115 -13.85 2.85 12.95
CA SER A 115 -14.75 1.84 12.40
C SER A 115 -15.15 2.15 10.96
N ILE A 116 -14.74 1.29 10.00
CA ILE A 116 -15.49 1.18 8.75
C ILE A 116 -16.74 0.35 9.09
N ASP A 117 -17.62 1.02 9.81
CA ASP A 117 -18.98 0.58 10.00
C ASP A 117 -19.63 0.58 8.61
N CYS A 118 -19.82 -0.61 8.08
CA CYS A 118 -20.66 -0.81 6.92
C CYS A 118 -22.10 -0.89 7.45
N SER A 119 -22.65 0.23 7.94
CA SER A 119 -24.07 0.33 8.29
C SER A 119 -24.91 0.04 7.06
N GLY A 120 -25.35 -1.20 6.94
CA GLY A 120 -26.63 -1.51 6.32
C GLY A 120 -27.73 -0.87 7.16
N GLY A 121 -28.26 0.25 6.70
CA GLY A 121 -29.26 1.03 7.43
C GLY A 121 -30.16 1.81 6.49
N GLY A 122 -30.99 1.09 5.73
CA GLY A 122 -32.16 1.65 5.07
C GLY A 122 -33.40 1.24 5.85
N GLY A 123 -33.70 1.97 6.94
CA GLY A 123 -34.96 1.82 7.66
C GLY A 123 -36.08 2.51 6.88
N ASP A 124 -37.17 1.80 6.62
CA ASP A 124 -38.44 2.40 6.21
C ASP A 124 -39.47 2.04 7.28
N GLY A 125 -39.68 2.98 8.19
CA GLY A 125 -40.73 2.95 9.19
C GLY A 125 -41.68 4.10 8.91
N GLY A 126 -42.93 3.77 8.57
CA GLY A 126 -44.00 4.74 8.39
C GLY A 126 -45.34 4.07 8.54
N GLY A 127 -45.84 4.00 9.77
CA GLY A 127 -47.22 3.62 10.06
C GLY A 127 -48.20 4.72 9.68
N GLN A 128 -49.43 4.28 9.40
CA GLN A 128 -50.70 4.83 9.89
C GLN A 128 -51.75 3.73 9.76
#